data_AF-A0A368TC00-F1
#
_entry.id   AF-A0A368TC00-F1
#
_cell.length_a   1.000
_cell.length_b   1.000
_cell.length_c   1.000
_cell.angle_alpha   90.00
_cell.angle_beta   90.00
_cell.angle_gamma   90.00
#
_symmetry.space_group_name_H-M   'P 1'
#
loop_
_entity.id
_entity.type
_entity.pdbx_description
1 polymer ?
#
loop_
_entity_poly.entity_id
_entity_poly.type
_entity_poly.pdbx_seq_one_letter_code
_entity_poly.pdbx_strand_id
1 'polypeptide(L)'
;MLGAAMPSVVTIHTSLATVSSRRRDHLTALASALQMRGLRALLSVSHAQSPILHLAAHGRRVAVVVAQSPTGWVFLWPGAQVPADDVESAARQLAAFVQPRPAWQPRRAHLSAVAA
;
A
#
# COMPACT_ATOMS: atom_id res chain seq x y z
N MET A 1 0.23 56.28 -3.26
CA MET A 1 0.65 55.26 -4.24
C MET A 1 0.35 53.89 -3.65
N LEU A 2 -0.77 53.28 -4.04
CA LEU A 2 -1.21 51.96 -3.58
C LEU A 2 -0.67 50.89 -4.54
N GLY A 3 0.20 50.02 -4.04
CA GLY A 3 0.70 48.87 -4.77
C GLY A 3 -0.41 47.83 -4.93
N ALA A 4 -0.86 47.62 -6.16
CA ALA A 4 -1.76 46.53 -6.51
C ALA A 4 -0.97 45.20 -6.46
N ALA A 5 -1.14 44.44 -5.38
CA ALA A 5 -0.72 43.05 -5.33
C ALA A 5 -1.57 42.26 -6.33
N MET A 6 -0.97 41.82 -7.43
CA MET A 6 -1.65 40.95 -8.39
C MET A 6 -1.85 39.56 -7.76
N PRO A 7 -3.07 39.02 -7.73
CA PRO A 7 -3.26 37.61 -7.41
C PRO A 7 -2.74 36.78 -8.60
N SER A 8 -1.54 36.24 -8.49
CA SER A 8 -1.07 35.18 -9.40
C SER A 8 -1.91 33.93 -9.16
N VAL A 9 -2.97 33.77 -9.95
CA VAL A 9 -3.67 32.49 -10.09
C VAL A 9 -2.71 31.53 -10.79
N VAL A 10 -2.02 30.70 -10.00
CA VAL A 10 -1.30 29.54 -10.52
C VAL A 10 -2.35 28.49 -10.88
N THR A 11 -2.58 28.31 -12.16
CA THR A 11 -3.43 27.25 -12.70
C THR A 11 -2.84 25.88 -12.34
N ILE A 12 -3.42 25.21 -11.34
CA ILE A 12 -3.08 23.85 -10.91
C ILE A 12 -3.63 22.83 -11.92
N HIS A 13 -3.20 22.88 -13.18
CA HIS A 13 -3.51 21.83 -14.16
C HIS A 13 -2.45 20.73 -14.22
N THR A 14 -1.31 20.92 -13.54
CA THR A 14 -0.18 19.96 -13.49
C THR A 14 -0.30 18.93 -12.36
N SER A 15 -1.29 19.04 -11.46
CA SER A 15 -1.28 18.25 -10.22
C SER A 15 -1.94 16.88 -10.37
N LEU A 16 -3.19 16.80 -10.84
CA LEU A 16 -3.97 15.56 -10.73
C LEU A 16 -3.53 14.45 -11.69
N ALA A 17 -3.14 14.79 -12.93
CA ALA A 17 -2.68 13.82 -13.91
C ALA A 17 -1.35 13.19 -13.46
N THR A 18 -0.37 14.00 -13.05
CA THR A 18 0.94 13.53 -12.58
C THR A 18 0.85 12.75 -11.27
N VAL A 19 -0.02 13.18 -10.34
CA VAL A 19 -0.31 12.45 -9.08
C VAL A 19 -0.96 11.10 -9.39
N SER A 20 -1.89 11.04 -10.35
CA SER A 20 -2.53 9.79 -10.76
C SER A 20 -1.57 8.83 -11.47
N SER A 21 -0.66 9.35 -12.30
CA SER A 21 0.40 8.56 -12.91
C SER A 21 1.34 7.96 -11.86
N ARG A 22 1.83 8.76 -10.91
CA ARG A 22 2.69 8.25 -9.82
C ARG A 22 2.00 7.18 -8.97
N ARG A 23 0.73 7.35 -8.62
CA ARG A 23 -0.04 6.30 -7.91
C ARG A 23 -0.06 4.99 -8.69
N ARG A 24 -0.31 5.09 -10.00
CA ARG A 24 -0.35 3.92 -10.88
C ARG A 24 1.01 3.26 -10.97
N ASP A 25 2.10 4.03 -11.07
CA ASP A 25 3.46 3.50 -11.13
C ASP A 25 3.82 2.73 -9.86
N HIS A 26 3.55 3.30 -8.68
CA HIS A 26 3.79 2.62 -7.40
C HIS A 26 2.96 1.34 -7.26
N LEU A 27 1.67 1.37 -7.61
CA LEU A 27 0.81 0.18 -7.53
C LEU A 27 1.20 -0.89 -8.56
N THR A 28 1.68 -0.47 -9.74
CA THR A 28 2.18 -1.40 -10.76
C THR A 28 3.46 -2.07 -10.28
N ALA A 29 4.42 -1.31 -9.74
CA ALA A 29 5.65 -1.86 -9.18
C ALA A 29 5.37 -2.86 -8.04
N LEU A 30 4.42 -2.53 -7.16
CA LEU A 30 3.99 -3.44 -6.10
C LEU A 30 3.31 -4.69 -6.66
N ALA A 31 2.45 -4.56 -7.67
CA ALA A 31 1.81 -5.70 -8.31
C ALA A 31 2.85 -6.66 -8.91
N SER A 32 3.86 -6.13 -9.60
CA SER A 32 4.97 -6.91 -10.16
C SER A 32 5.76 -7.63 -9.05
N ALA A 33 6.10 -6.95 -7.96
CA ALA A 33 6.80 -7.55 -6.83
C ALA A 33 6.01 -8.70 -6.18
N LEU A 34 4.69 -8.56 -6.06
CA LEU A 34 3.81 -9.60 -5.52
C LEU A 34 3.67 -10.79 -6.48
N GLN A 35 3.58 -10.54 -7.78
CA GLN A 35 3.53 -11.60 -8.80
C GLN A 35 4.81 -12.44 -8.83
N MET A 36 5.98 -11.81 -8.70
CA MET A 36 7.26 -12.55 -8.58
C MET A 36 7.31 -13.47 -7.35
N ARG A 37 6.48 -13.20 -6.33
CA ARG A 37 6.34 -14.02 -5.12
C ARG A 37 5.19 -15.03 -5.22
N GLY A 38 4.60 -15.21 -6.41
CA GLY A 38 3.49 -16.13 -6.65
C GLY A 38 2.13 -15.64 -6.18
N LEU A 39 2.00 -14.37 -5.79
CA LEU A 39 0.74 -13.80 -5.33
C LEU A 39 -0.04 -13.18 -6.49
N ARG A 40 -1.34 -13.46 -6.54
CA ARG A 40 -2.24 -12.87 -7.54
C ARG A 40 -2.68 -11.48 -7.06
N ALA A 41 -2.32 -10.47 -7.85
CA ALA A 41 -2.71 -9.08 -7.63
C ALA A 41 -3.47 -8.55 -8.84
N LEU A 42 -4.60 -7.87 -8.61
CA LEU A 42 -5.43 -7.27 -9.65
C LEU A 42 -5.46 -5.75 -9.46
N LEU A 43 -4.89 -5.02 -10.42
CA LEU A 43 -4.92 -3.55 -10.41
C LEU A 43 -6.20 -3.06 -11.10
N SER A 44 -7.08 -2.42 -10.33
CA SER A 44 -8.26 -1.74 -10.85
C SER A 44 -7.90 -0.30 -11.17
N VAL A 45 -8.05 0.09 -12.44
CA VAL A 45 -7.80 1.45 -12.93
C VAL A 45 -9.13 2.00 -13.46
N SER A 46 -9.85 2.75 -12.63
CA SER A 46 -11.02 3.50 -13.11
C SER A 46 -10.58 4.89 -13.54
N HIS A 47 -11.12 5.40 -14.66
CA HIS A 47 -10.81 6.75 -15.14
C HIS A 47 -11.30 7.86 -14.19
N ALA A 48 -12.25 7.56 -13.30
CA ALA A 48 -12.82 8.52 -12.35
C ALA A 48 -12.44 8.24 -10.89
N GLN A 49 -11.76 7.13 -10.59
CA GLN A 49 -11.39 6.75 -9.22
C GLN A 49 -9.89 6.54 -9.08
N SER A 50 -9.39 6.66 -7.84
CA SER A 50 -7.99 6.36 -7.55
C SER A 50 -7.70 4.88 -7.84
N PRO A 51 -6.56 4.54 -8.47
CA PRO A 51 -6.22 3.15 -8.74
C PRO A 51 -6.11 2.37 -7.42
N ILE A 52 -6.62 1.14 -7.42
CA ILE A 52 -6.63 0.24 -6.24
C ILE A 52 -6.07 -1.10 -6.66
N LEU A 53 -5.14 -1.64 -5.88
CA LEU A 53 -4.62 -2.99 -6.06
C LEU A 53 -5.38 -3.95 -5.14
N HIS A 54 -5.93 -5.02 -5.71
CA HIS A 54 -6.67 -6.04 -4.98
C HIS A 54 -5.87 -7.33 -4.85
N LEU A 55 -5.87 -7.90 -3.64
CA LEU A 55 -5.22 -9.16 -3.30
C LEU A 55 -6.23 -10.12 -2.68
N ALA A 56 -6.06 -11.43 -2.90
CA ALA A 56 -6.81 -12.43 -2.15
C ALA A 56 -6.04 -12.80 -0.88
N ALA A 57 -6.61 -12.58 0.31
CA ALA A 57 -6.06 -12.98 1.60
C ALA A 57 -7.15 -13.63 2.45
N HIS A 58 -6.88 -14.77 3.08
CA HIS A 58 -7.81 -15.45 3.99
C HIS A 58 -9.24 -15.66 3.43
N GLY A 59 -9.37 -15.96 2.14
CA GLY A 59 -10.67 -16.11 1.48
C GLY A 59 -11.43 -14.79 1.25
N ARG A 60 -10.79 -13.64 1.48
CA ARG A 60 -11.34 -12.29 1.26
C ARG A 60 -10.48 -11.51 0.27
N ARG A 61 -11.07 -10.45 -0.30
CA ARG A 61 -10.32 -9.48 -1.11
C ARG A 61 -9.85 -8.33 -0.23
N VAL A 62 -8.58 -7.98 -0.34
CA VAL A 62 -7.95 -6.85 0.36
C VAL A 62 -7.60 -5.78 -0.66
N ALA A 63 -8.00 -4.56 -0.36
CA ALA A 63 -7.64 -3.38 -1.14
C ALA A 63 -6.35 -2.78 -0.59
N VAL A 64 -5.40 -2.53 -1.48
CA VAL A 64 -4.18 -1.79 -1.25
C VAL A 64 -4.26 -0.51 -2.06
N VAL A 65 -4.04 0.62 -1.41
CA VAL A 65 -4.07 1.95 -2.04
C VAL A 65 -2.74 2.65 -1.83
N VAL A 66 -2.45 3.62 -2.71
CA VAL A 66 -1.33 4.53 -2.56
C VAL A 66 -1.86 5.93 -2.26
N ALA A 67 -1.47 6.46 -1.11
CA ALA A 67 -1.85 7.80 -0.67
C ALA A 67 -0.63 8.70 -0.59
N GLN A 68 -0.84 9.98 -0.86
CA GLN A 68 0.18 11.01 -0.65
C GLN A 68 0.10 11.48 0.80
N SER A 69 1.23 11.41 1.51
CA SER A 69 1.40 11.93 2.88
C SER A 69 2.39 13.10 2.87
N PRO A 70 2.51 13.88 3.95
CA PRO A 70 3.48 14.99 4.04
C PRO A 70 4.94 14.55 3.84
N THR A 71 5.26 13.30 4.16
CA THR A 71 6.62 12.75 4.07
C THR A 71 6.88 11.96 2.79
N GLY A 72 5.88 11.76 1.95
CA GLY A 72 6.00 10.98 0.71
C GLY A 72 4.78 10.11 0.41
N TRP A 73 4.93 9.24 -0.57
CA TRP A 73 3.88 8.29 -0.95
C TRP A 73 3.91 7.07 -0.02
N VAL A 74 2.74 6.57 0.36
CA VAL A 74 2.60 5.41 1.25
C VAL A 74 1.61 4.40 0.69
N PHE A 75 1.98 3.12 0.74
CA PHE A 75 1.06 2.00 0.57
C PHE A 75 0.25 1.80 1.85
N LEU A 76 -1.05 1.56 1.70
CA LEU A 76 -1.99 1.36 2.81
C LEU A 76 -2.86 0.14 2.57
N TRP A 77 -3.03 -0.68 3.60
CA TRP A 77 -3.99 -1.79 3.65
C TRP A 77 -4.41 -2.05 5.10
N PRO A 78 -5.40 -2.92 5.38
CA PRO A 78 -5.85 -3.17 6.74
C PRO A 78 -4.71 -3.62 7.66
N GLY A 79 -4.41 -2.81 8.66
CA GLY A 79 -3.44 -3.12 9.72
C GLY A 79 -1.99 -2.74 9.43
N ALA A 80 -1.66 -2.13 8.28
CA ALA A 80 -0.30 -1.64 8.04
C ALA A 80 -0.20 -0.51 7.01
N GLN A 81 0.91 0.22 7.09
CA GLN A 81 1.33 1.24 6.14
C GLN A 81 2.83 1.13 5.88
N VAL A 82 3.25 1.29 4.63
CA VAL A 82 4.67 1.20 4.23
C VAL A 82 5.00 2.30 3.23
N PRO A 83 6.16 2.97 3.32
CA PRO A 83 6.62 3.93 2.31
C PRO A 83 6.60 3.32 0.90
N ALA A 84 6.14 4.09 -0.10
CA ALA A 84 5.91 3.58 -1.46
C ALA A 84 7.20 3.45 -2.30
N ASP A 85 8.29 4.01 -1.82
CA ASP A 85 9.66 3.80 -2.27
C ASP A 85 10.25 2.47 -1.79
N ASP A 86 9.71 1.87 -0.72
CA ASP A 86 10.09 0.54 -0.24
C ASP A 86 9.09 -0.56 -0.68
N VAL A 87 9.05 -0.77 -1.99
CA VAL A 87 8.16 -1.77 -2.64
C VAL A 87 8.44 -3.19 -2.14
N GLU A 88 9.71 -3.52 -1.87
CA GLU A 88 10.13 -4.87 -1.48
C GLU A 88 9.68 -5.22 -0.05
N SER A 89 9.78 -4.27 0.89
CA SER A 89 9.22 -4.43 2.22
C SER A 89 7.70 -4.50 2.20
N ALA A 90 7.04 -3.66 1.37
CA ALA A 90 5.59 -3.70 1.21
C ALA A 90 5.13 -5.07 0.68
N ALA A 91 5.79 -5.60 -0.35
CA ALA A 91 5.51 -6.92 -0.90
C ALA A 91 5.75 -8.04 0.13
N ARG A 92 6.78 -7.91 0.99
CA ARG A 92 7.05 -8.86 2.06
C ARG A 92 5.99 -8.88 3.14
N GLN A 93 5.57 -7.71 3.60
CA GLN A 93 4.52 -7.61 4.60
C GLN A 93 3.18 -8.08 4.05
N LEU A 94 2.85 -7.74 2.81
CA LEU A 94 1.64 -8.24 2.15
C LEU A 94 1.67 -9.75 1.94
N ALA A 95 2.82 -10.34 1.59
CA ALA A 95 2.94 -11.79 1.49
C ALA A 95 2.70 -12.47 2.84
N ALA A 96 3.30 -11.95 3.92
CA ALA A 96 3.07 -12.45 5.27
C ALA A 96 1.61 -12.28 5.72
N PHE A 97 0.97 -11.18 5.32
CA PHE A 97 -0.44 -10.91 5.60
C PHE A 97 -1.38 -11.85 4.82
N VAL A 98 -1.05 -12.21 3.58
CA VAL A 98 -1.88 -13.09 2.74
C VAL A 98 -1.79 -14.56 3.17
N GLN A 99 -0.64 -14.98 3.68
CA GLN A 99 -0.44 -16.37 4.09
C GLN A 99 -1.39 -16.73 5.23
N PRO A 100 -2.09 -17.89 5.15
CA PRO A 100 -2.88 -18.38 6.26
C PRO A 100 -1.98 -18.52 7.47
N ARG A 101 -2.38 -17.96 8.62
CA ARG A 101 -1.70 -18.24 9.88
C ARG A 101 -1.76 -19.76 10.07
N PRO A 102 -0.62 -20.47 10.22
CA PRO A 102 -0.65 -21.91 10.40
C PRO A 102 -1.53 -22.22 11.62
N ALA A 103 -2.54 -23.07 11.42
CA ALA A 103 -3.52 -23.44 12.45
C ALA A 103 -2.88 -24.13 13.67
N TRP A 104 -1.63 -24.54 13.55
CA TRP A 104 -0.82 -25.13 14.61
C TRP A 104 0.40 -24.24 14.88
N GLN A 105 0.23 -23.26 15.78
CA GLN A 105 1.35 -22.89 16.63
C GLN A 105 1.01 -23.44 18.00
N PRO A 106 1.66 -24.52 18.48
CA PRO A 106 1.48 -24.93 19.86
C PRO A 106 1.81 -23.72 20.71
N ARG A 107 0.87 -23.31 21.57
CA ARG A 107 1.17 -22.40 22.68
C ARG A 107 2.44 -22.97 23.30
N ARG A 108 3.54 -22.21 23.22
CA ARG A 108 4.77 -22.54 23.93
C ARG A 108 4.33 -22.68 25.39
N ALA A 109 4.11 -23.92 25.81
CA ALA A 109 3.65 -24.24 27.13
C ALA A 109 4.75 -23.72 28.03
N HIS A 110 4.47 -22.60 28.69
CA HIS A 110 5.29 -22.05 29.76
C HIS A 110 5.11 -22.95 30.99
N LEU A 111 5.30 -24.27 30.82
CA LEU A 111 5.56 -25.19 31.92
C LEU A 111 7.06 -25.11 32.16
N SER A 112 7.50 -23.99 32.73
CA SER A 112 8.69 -24.03 33.57
C SER A 112 8.29 -24.89 34.75
N ALA A 113 8.78 -26.12 34.72
CA ALA A 113 8.60 -27.10 35.75
C ALA A 113 8.91 -26.49 37.11
N VAL A 114 7.94 -26.59 38.00
CA VAL A 114 8.17 -26.73 39.43
C VAL A 114 9.03 -27.99 39.58
N ALA A 115 10.33 -27.81 39.76
CA ALA A 115 11.24 -28.86 40.18
C ALA A 115 12.49 -28.24 40.80
N ALA A 116 12.39 -27.92 42.08
CA ALA A 116 13.36 -28.23 43.16
C ALA A 116 13.12 -27.27 44.33
#